data_AF-A0A971QJW7-F1
#
_entry.id   AF-A0A971QJW7-F1
#
_cell.length_a   1.000
_cell.length_b   1.000
_cell.length_c   1.000
_cell.angle_alpha   90.00
_cell.angle_beta   90.00
_cell.angle_gamma   90.00
#
_symmetry.space_group_name_H-M   'P 1'
#
loop_
_entity.id
_entity.type
_entity.pdbx_description
1 polymer ?
#
loop_
_entity_poly.entity_id
_entity_poly.type
_entity_poly.pdbx_seq_one_letter_code
_entity_poly.pdbx_strand_id
1 'polypeptide(L)' 'MLKSQIEAQGKTFEETGGFGERLMAKRLEAREQQKSADAPECPQCGTPMRRRTSAKGDFWGCSSYPECKGTRPI' A
#
# COMPACT_ATOMS: atom_id res chain seq x y z
N MET A 1 7.50 14.32 39.49
CA MET A 1 7.73 14.81 38.11
C MET A 1 8.00 13.69 37.12
N LEU A 2 8.89 12.73 37.39
CA LEU A 2 9.17 11.62 36.44
C LEU A 2 8.00 10.61 36.29
N LYS A 3 7.30 10.26 37.38
CA LYS A 3 6.18 9.29 37.33
C LYS A 3 5.03 9.74 36.43
N SER A 4 4.58 10.99 36.58
CA SER A 4 3.53 11.57 35.75
C SER A 4 3.92 11.65 34.28
N GLN A 5 5.21 11.83 33.97
CA GLN A 5 5.72 11.82 32.61
C GLN A 5 5.68 10.41 32.00
N ILE A 6 6.07 9.39 32.78
CA ILE A 6 6.00 7.98 32.36
C ILE A 6 4.53 7.56 32.13
N GLU A 7 3.62 7.94 33.03
CA GLU A 7 2.18 7.66 32.89
C GLU A 7 1.57 8.34 31.66
N ALA A 8 1.92 9.60 31.40
CA ALA A 8 1.48 10.31 30.20
C ALA A 8 2.04 9.67 28.92
N GLN A 9 3.30 9.22 28.94
CA GLN A 9 3.90 8.48 27.82
C GLN A 9 3.22 7.12 27.61
N GLY A 10 2.85 6.41 28.69
CA GLY A 10 2.10 5.16 28.62
C GLY A 10 0.72 5.33 27.99
N LYS A 11 -0.05 6.34 28.44
CA LYS A 11 -1.38 6.62 27.88
C LYS A 11 -1.34 6.96 26.40
N THR A 12 -0.39 7.80 25.99
CA THR A 12 -0.24 8.15 24.57
C THR A 12 0.16 6.94 23.71
N PHE A 13 0.95 6.01 24.25
CA PHE A 13 1.26 4.75 23.60
C PHE A 13 0.03 3.85 23.46
N GLU A 14 -0.79 3.70 24.50
CA GLU A 14 -2.04 2.92 24.45
C GLU A 14 -3.07 3.52 23.50
N GLU A 15 -3.21 4.85 23.47
CA GLU A 15 -4.20 5.54 22.63
C GLU A 15 -3.83 5.61 21.15
N THR A 16 -2.56 5.92 20.83
CA THR A 16 -2.12 6.18 19.44
C THR A 16 -1.31 5.04 18.82
N GLY A 17 -0.98 4.03 19.62
CA GLY A 17 -0.10 2.94 19.24
C GLY A 17 1.37 3.33 19.19
N GLY A 18 2.22 2.31 19.28
CA GLY A 18 3.66 2.43 19.14
C GLY A 18 4.09 2.94 17.76
N PHE A 19 5.39 3.21 17.61
CA PHE A 19 5.97 3.54 16.31
C PHE A 19 5.69 2.45 15.25
N GLY A 20 5.80 1.18 15.65
CA GLY A 20 5.58 0.03 14.77
C GLY A 20 4.16 -0.03 14.23
N GLU A 21 3.16 0.10 15.10
CA GLU A 21 1.73 0.07 14.73
C GLU A 21 1.39 1.22 13.77
N ARG A 22 1.87 2.43 14.08
CA ARG A 22 1.70 3.60 13.21
C ARG A 22 2.36 3.41 11.83
N LEU A 23 3.52 2.77 11.77
CA LEU A 23 4.16 2.44 10.50
C LEU A 23 3.38 1.37 9.72
N MET A 24 2.78 0.39 10.41
CA MET A 24 1.94 -0.62 9.76
C MET A 24 0.66 -0.02 9.20
N ALA A 25 0.00 0.90 9.93
CA ALA A 25 -1.15 1.64 9.44
C ALA A 25 -0.82 2.38 8.13
N LYS A 26 0.26 3.17 8.12
CA LYS A 26 0.74 3.86 6.90
C LYS A 26 1.04 2.92 5.75
N ARG A 27 1.60 1.73 6.01
CA ARG A 27 1.87 0.71 4.97
C ARG A 27 0.58 0.15 4.38
N LEU A 28 -0.45 -0.07 5.21
CA LEU A 28 -1.74 -0.55 4.75
C LEU A 28 -2.41 0.51 3.86
N GLU A 29 -2.45 1.76 4.31
CA GLU A 29 -2.94 2.90 3.54
C GLU A 29 -2.25 3.02 2.17
N ALA A 30 -0.91 2.94 2.14
CA ALA A 30 -0.15 2.99 0.89
C ALA A 30 -0.48 1.81 -0.06
N ARG A 31 -0.70 0.61 0.47
CA ARG A 31 -1.12 -0.56 -0.34
C ARG A 31 -2.53 -0.41 -0.87
N GLU A 32 -3.42 0.20 -0.10
CA GLU A 32 -4.79 0.46 -0.52
C GLU A 32 -4.84 1.50 -1.65
N GLN A 33 -4.04 2.57 -1.54
CA GLN A 33 -3.88 3.55 -2.62
C GLN A 33 -3.28 2.95 -3.90
N GLN A 34 -2.48 1.87 -3.79
CA GLN A 34 -1.98 1.13 -4.95
C GLN A 34 -3.04 0.25 -5.61
N LYS A 35 -4.11 -0.14 -4.89
CA LYS A 35 -5.29 -0.77 -5.51
C LYS A 35 -6.08 0.32 -6.22
N SER A 36 -5.92 0.37 -7.54
CA SER A 36 -6.67 1.29 -8.40
C SER A 36 -8.10 0.77 -8.57
N ALA A 37 -9.10 1.59 -8.28
CA ALA A 37 -10.51 1.24 -8.50
C ALA A 37 -10.81 1.02 -10.00
N ASP A 38 -10.10 1.74 -10.88
CA ASP A 38 -10.28 1.69 -12.34
C ASP A 38 -9.29 0.75 -13.05
N ALA A 39 -8.74 -0.23 -12.33
CA ALA A 39 -7.79 -1.16 -12.91
C ALA A 39 -8.46 -2.01 -14.01
N PRO A 40 -8.00 -1.93 -15.27
CA PRO A 40 -8.57 -2.74 -16.34
C PRO A 40 -8.18 -4.22 -16.17
N GLU A 41 -8.95 -5.09 -16.82
CA GLU A 41 -8.59 -6.50 -16.94
C GLU A 41 -7.43 -6.70 -17.93
N CYS A 42 -6.60 -7.69 -17.63
CA CYS A 42 -5.48 -8.08 -18.48
C CYS A 42 -5.98 -8.74 -19.77
N PRO A 43 -5.56 -8.30 -20.96
CA PRO A 43 -6.03 -8.87 -22.23
C PRO A 43 -5.51 -10.29 -22.49
N GLN A 44 -4.52 -10.75 -21.72
CA GLN A 44 -3.93 -12.09 -21.90
C GLN A 44 -4.51 -13.15 -20.97
N CYS A 45 -4.99 -12.79 -19.79
CA CYS A 45 -5.46 -13.77 -18.79
C CYS A 45 -6.71 -13.34 -18.02
N GLY A 46 -7.25 -12.14 -18.26
CA GLY A 46 -8.46 -11.63 -17.60
C GLY A 46 -8.27 -11.19 -16.14
N THR A 47 -7.12 -11.45 -15.50
CA THR A 47 -6.89 -10.99 -14.13
C THR A 47 -6.79 -9.47 -14.03
N PRO A 48 -7.14 -8.85 -12.89
CA PRO A 48 -7.03 -7.40 -12.72
C PRO A 48 -5.59 -6.93 -12.89
N MET A 49 -5.40 -5.77 -13.53
CA MET A 49 -4.08 -5.17 -13.65
C MET A 49 -3.76 -4.28 -12.43
N ARG A 50 -2.51 -3.92 -12.25
CA ARG A 50 -2.07 -2.95 -11.24
C ARG A 50 -1.31 -1.82 -11.93
N ARG A 51 -1.53 -0.58 -11.48
CA ARG A 51 -0.73 0.56 -11.91
C ARG A 51 0.69 0.40 -11.38
N ARG A 52 1.67 0.44 -12.27
CA ARG A 52 3.09 0.38 -11.96
C ARG A 52 3.76 1.61 -12.54
N THR A 53 4.69 2.19 -11.80
CA THR A 53 5.44 3.37 -12.23
C THR A 53 6.79 2.94 -12.82
N SER A 54 7.13 3.47 -13.99
CA SER A 54 8.44 3.30 -14.63
C SER A 54 9.09 4.65 -14.90
N ALA A 55 10.37 4.64 -15.30
CA ALA A 55 11.06 5.86 -15.72
C ALA A 55 10.39 6.58 -16.91
N LYS A 56 9.60 5.86 -17.72
CA LYS A 56 8.87 6.39 -18.88
C LYS A 56 7.44 6.84 -18.55
N GLY A 57 7.00 6.66 -17.31
CA GLY A 57 5.62 6.91 -16.87
C GLY A 57 4.94 5.67 -16.30
N ASP A 58 3.71 5.87 -15.89
CA ASP A 58 2.85 4.83 -15.34
C ASP A 58 2.29 3.91 -16.44
N PHE A 59 2.05 2.65 -16.09
CA PHE A 59 1.44 1.67 -16.98
C PHE A 59 0.65 0.63 -16.17
N TRP A 60 -0.28 -0.05 -16.81
CA TRP A 60 -0.95 -1.20 -16.24
C TRP A 60 -0.09 -2.45 -16.47
N GLY A 61 0.30 -3.13 -15.39
CA GLY A 61 0.94 -4.44 -15.44
C GLY A 61 0.05 -5.51 -14.84
N CYS A 62 0.05 -6.71 -15.41
CA CYS A 62 -0.74 -7.83 -14.90
C CYS A 62 -0.44 -8.12 -13.41
N SER A 63 -1.48 -8.42 -12.62
CA SER A 63 -1.29 -8.78 -11.21
C SER A 63 -0.62 -10.14 -11.01
N SER A 64 -0.75 -11.04 -11.98
CA SER A 64 -0.19 -12.40 -11.95
C SER A 64 1.19 -12.48 -12.65
N TYR A 65 1.99 -11.43 -12.57
CA TYR A 65 3.39 -11.50 -13.00
C TYR A 65 4.20 -12.27 -11.93
N PRO A 66 5.12 -13.19 -12.29
CA PRO A 66 5.72 -13.42 -13.62
C PRO A 66 4.98 -14.37 -14.57
N GLU A 67 3.92 -15.04 -14.11
CA GLU A 67 3.16 -16.03 -14.88
C GLU A 67 2.48 -15.41 -16.10
N CYS A 68 2.02 -14.16 -16.00
CA CYS A 68 1.52 -13.36 -17.09
C CYS A 68 2.29 -12.03 -17.19
N LYS A 69 2.84 -11.76 -18.38
CA LYS A 69 3.60 -10.52 -18.67
C LYS A 69 2.78 -9.45 -19.39
N GLY A 70 1.46 -9.52 -19.30
CA GLY A 70 0.55 -8.58 -19.95
C GLY A 70 0.75 -7.16 -19.43
N THR A 71 0.83 -6.21 -20.34
CA THR A 71 0.94 -4.78 -20.05
C THR A 71 -0.04 -3.99 -20.90
N ARG A 72 -0.50 -2.85 -20.39
CA ARG A 72 -1.29 -1.86 -21.13
C ARG A 72 -0.80 -0.45 -20.78
N PRO A 73 -0.84 0.50 -21.72
CA PRO A 73 -0.65 1.91 -21.39
C PRO A 73 -1.78 2.37 -20.46
N ILE A 74 -1.44 3.30 -19.54
CA ILE A 74 -2.43 3.99 -18.70
C ILE A 74 -2.99 5.22 -19.42
#